data_AF-A0A2Z2MBF5-F1
#
_entry.id   AF-A0A2Z2MBF5-F1
#
_cell.length_a   1.000
_cell.length_b   1.000
_cell.length_c   1.000
_cell.angle_alpha   90.00
_cell.angle_beta   90.00
_cell.angle_gamma   90.00
#
_symmetry.space_group_name_H-M   'P 1'
#
loop_
_entity.id
_entity.type
_entity.pdbx_description
1 polymer ?
#
loop_
_entity_poly.entity_id
_entity_poly.type
_entity_poly.pdbx_seq_one_letter_code
_entity_poly.pdbx_strand_id
1 'polypeptide(L)'
;MDKLLPEVTEENLEVLGRAIHKDTDDPFVVLRNAGIDIEPELEEFRQFLEEISGKNAQKLRPSKAPRETSPDLSKEAAKLLGLLRGLKYAHYPKEAVDGIRKELEIKVEALIKKPEENLELLGLYFTIIRLIKAEKFEDAEKLLERLEYA
;
A
#
# COMPACT_ATOMS: atom_id res chain seq x y z
N MET A 1 26.10 29.85 -6.86
CA MET A 1 27.05 28.75 -7.03
C MET A 1 26.48 27.86 -8.11
N ASP A 2 26.96 28.05 -9.34
CA ASP A 2 26.63 27.17 -10.47
C ASP A 2 27.07 25.75 -10.12
N LYS A 3 26.11 24.88 -9.81
CA LYS A 3 26.36 23.44 -9.87
C LYS A 3 26.51 23.13 -11.36
N LEU A 4 27.75 23.06 -11.84
CA LEU A 4 28.08 22.48 -13.15
C LEU A 4 27.30 21.17 -13.26
N LEU A 5 26.44 21.06 -14.26
CA LEU A 5 25.77 19.80 -14.57
C LEU A 5 26.86 18.74 -14.75
N PRO A 6 26.71 17.55 -14.16
CA PRO A 6 27.70 16.49 -14.33
C PRO A 6 27.90 16.23 -15.82
N GLU A 7 29.15 16.10 -16.26
CA GLU A 7 29.46 15.76 -17.65
C GLU A 7 28.80 14.42 -17.99
N VAL A 8 27.82 14.47 -18.88
CA VAL A 8 27.12 13.26 -19.35
C VAL A 8 27.98 12.62 -20.43
N THR A 9 28.66 11.54 -20.07
CA THR A 9 29.41 10.71 -21.03
C THR A 9 28.49 9.66 -21.64
N GLU A 10 28.82 9.19 -22.85
CA GLU A 10 28.10 8.12 -23.53
C GLU A 10 28.08 6.82 -22.69
N GLU A 11 29.19 6.55 -22.00
CA GLU A 11 29.34 5.44 -21.06
C GLU A 11 28.34 5.53 -19.88
N ASN A 12 28.11 6.73 -19.34
CA ASN A 12 27.11 6.95 -18.28
C ASN A 12 25.68 6.69 -18.79
N LEU A 13 25.38 7.05 -20.05
CA LEU A 13 24.07 6.82 -20.65
C LEU A 13 23.81 5.33 -20.90
N GLU A 14 24.82 4.57 -21.32
CA GLU A 14 24.71 3.12 -21.49
C GLU A 14 24.49 2.40 -20.16
N VAL A 15 25.17 2.86 -19.10
CA VAL A 15 25.01 2.34 -17.74
C VAL A 15 23.59 2.61 -17.24
N LEU A 16 23.09 3.84 -17.40
CA LEU A 16 21.72 4.20 -17.04
C LEU A 16 20.70 3.39 -17.83
N GLY A 17 20.91 3.23 -19.14
CA GLY A 17 20.06 2.43 -20.02
C GLY A 17 19.99 0.96 -19.58
N ARG A 18 21.12 0.39 -19.15
CA ARG A 18 21.17 -0.95 -18.55
C ARG A 18 20.46 -1.01 -17.20
N ALA A 19 20.67 -0.01 -16.34
CA ALA A 19 20.03 0.02 -15.02
C ALA A 19 18.49 0.05 -15.14
N ILE A 20 17.93 0.88 -16.04
CA ILE A 20 16.47 1.02 -16.19
C ILE A 20 15.83 -0.01 -17.13
N HIS A 21 16.61 -0.96 -17.67
CA HIS A 21 16.10 -1.97 -18.59
C HIS A 21 15.14 -2.93 -17.86
N LYS A 22 14.06 -3.32 -18.53
CA LYS A 22 13.01 -4.21 -17.98
C LYS A 22 13.50 -5.57 -17.46
N ASP A 23 14.67 -6.01 -17.94
CA ASP A 23 15.26 -7.33 -17.64
C ASP A 23 16.37 -7.22 -16.58
N THR A 24 16.54 -6.06 -15.96
CA THR A 24 17.55 -5.83 -14.93
C THR A 24 16.96 -6.11 -13.55
N ASP A 25 17.46 -7.17 -12.90
CA ASP A 25 16.98 -7.63 -11.59
C ASP A 25 17.21 -6.60 -10.47
N ASP A 26 18.35 -5.91 -10.49
CA ASP A 26 18.68 -4.86 -9.52
C ASP A 26 19.36 -3.66 -10.20
N PRO A 27 18.63 -2.57 -10.47
CA PRO A 27 19.18 -1.36 -11.08
C PRO A 27 20.28 -0.72 -10.23
N PHE A 28 20.23 -0.83 -8.89
CA PHE A 28 21.19 -0.20 -7.99
C PHE A 28 22.55 -0.89 -8.04
N VAL A 29 22.56 -2.21 -8.22
CA VAL A 29 23.81 -2.97 -8.41
C VAL A 29 24.50 -2.55 -9.71
N VAL A 30 23.73 -2.34 -10.79
CA VAL A 30 24.28 -1.89 -12.08
C VAL A 30 24.92 -0.50 -11.95
N LEU A 31 24.24 0.44 -11.28
CA LEU A 31 24.75 1.80 -11.06
C LEU A 31 26.00 1.80 -10.18
N ARG A 32 25.99 1.06 -9.06
CA ARG A 32 27.13 0.94 -8.15
C ARG A 32 28.36 0.34 -8.83
N ASN A 33 28.17 -0.69 -9.66
CA ASN A 33 29.27 -1.34 -10.39
C ASN A 33 29.91 -0.42 -11.43
N ALA A 34 29.18 0.59 -11.90
CA ALA A 34 29.69 1.64 -12.77
C ALA A 34 30.29 2.83 -12.01
N GLY A 35 30.41 2.75 -10.68
CA GLY A 35 30.92 3.85 -9.85
C GLY A 35 29.91 4.99 -9.64
N ILE A 36 28.65 4.79 -10.02
CA ILE A 36 27.57 5.75 -9.81
C ILE A 36 26.90 5.39 -8.47
N ASP A 37 27.39 6.00 -7.39
CA ASP A 37 26.76 5.90 -6.09
C ASP A 37 25.66 6.95 -5.97
N ILE A 38 24.40 6.50 -6.01
CA ILE A 38 23.22 7.36 -5.91
C ILE A 38 22.64 7.39 -4.49
N GLU A 39 23.24 6.68 -3.52
CA GLU A 39 22.74 6.65 -2.13
C GLU A 39 22.69 8.05 -1.49
N PRO A 40 23.66 8.97 -1.71
CA PRO A 40 23.57 10.34 -1.22
C PRO A 40 22.36 11.10 -1.79
N GLU A 41 22.15 11.03 -3.10
CA GLU A 41 21.06 11.72 -3.79
C GLU A 41 19.68 11.10 -3.45
N LEU A 42 19.63 9.78 -3.26
CA LEU A 42 18.44 9.08 -2.76
C LEU A 42 18.08 9.53 -1.35
N GLU A 43 19.08 9.70 -0.48
CA GLU A 43 18.86 10.15 0.89
C GLU A 43 18.37 11.61 0.93
N GLU A 44 18.95 12.48 0.10
CA GLU A 44 18.44 13.85 -0.10
C GLU A 44 17.00 13.85 -0.64
N PHE A 45 16.68 12.98 -1.60
CA PHE A 45 15.32 12.86 -2.15
C PHE A 45 14.33 12.34 -1.10
N ARG A 46 14.73 11.37 -0.26
CA ARG A 46 13.92 10.89 0.87
C ARG A 46 13.64 12.02 1.86
N GLN A 47 14.66 12.79 2.25
CA GLN A 47 14.51 13.96 3.13
C GLN A 47 13.59 15.02 2.54
N PHE A 48 13.69 15.27 1.23
CA PHE A 48 12.79 16.19 0.52
C PHE A 48 11.33 15.70 0.52
N LEU A 49 11.11 14.40 0.26
CA LEU A 49 9.78 13.80 0.36
C LEU A 49 9.23 13.88 1.79
N GLU A 50 10.08 13.72 2.80
CA GLU A 50 9.73 13.85 4.22
C GLU A 50 9.35 15.29 4.59
N GLU A 51 10.12 16.27 4.11
CA GLU A 51 9.87 17.70 4.30
C GLU A 51 8.53 18.12 3.70
N ILE A 52 8.23 17.69 2.47
CA ILE A 52 6.94 17.97 1.82
C ILE A 52 5.81 17.15 2.46
N SER A 53 6.07 15.92 2.88
CA SER A 53 5.08 15.05 3.53
C SER A 53 4.79 15.46 4.99
N GLY A 54 5.51 16.43 5.56
CA GLY A 54 5.37 16.83 6.96
C GLY A 54 5.75 15.73 7.98
N LYS A 55 6.44 14.67 7.53
CA LYS A 55 6.85 13.54 8.39
C LYS A 55 8.29 13.75 8.83
N ASN A 56 8.49 14.15 10.09
CA ASN A 56 9.80 14.04 10.75
C ASN A 56 10.21 12.56 10.84
N ALA A 57 11.10 12.07 10.00
CA ALA A 57 11.55 10.68 10.11
C ALA A 57 12.60 10.52 11.21
N GLN A 58 12.25 9.71 12.20
CA GLN A 58 13.23 9.02 13.03
C GLN A 58 14.01 8.04 12.13
N LYS A 59 15.34 8.17 12.16
CA LYS A 59 16.30 7.25 11.53
C LYS A 59 15.87 5.78 11.66
N LEU A 60 15.71 5.12 10.52
CA LEU A 60 15.49 3.68 10.42
C LEU A 60 16.73 2.94 10.95
N ARG A 61 16.64 2.41 12.18
CA ARG A 61 17.45 1.26 12.59
C ARG A 61 16.69 -0.02 12.18
N PRO A 62 17.37 -1.09 11.74
CA PRO A 62 16.71 -2.34 11.43
C PRO A 62 16.26 -2.98 12.75
N SER A 63 15.03 -2.68 13.13
CA SER A 63 14.40 -3.18 14.34
C SER A 63 13.38 -4.24 13.93
N LYS A 64 13.72 -5.50 14.18
CA LYS A 64 12.73 -6.56 14.42
C LYS A 64 11.98 -6.19 15.70
N ALA A 65 11.00 -5.30 15.60
CA ALA A 65 10.03 -5.04 16.65
C ALA A 65 8.62 -5.14 16.05
N PRO A 66 7.63 -5.61 16.82
CA PRO A 66 6.28 -5.81 16.33
C PRO A 66 5.70 -4.45 15.92
N ARG A 67 5.08 -4.38 14.73
CA ARG A 67 4.26 -3.24 14.32
C ARG A 67 3.04 -3.15 15.23
N GLU A 68 3.16 -2.43 16.33
CA GLU A 68 2.08 -1.68 16.97
C GLU A 68 2.04 -0.33 16.22
N THR A 69 1.01 0.16 15.54
CA THR A 69 -0.41 -0.14 15.43
C THR A 69 -0.83 0.37 14.05
N SER A 70 -0.75 -0.46 13.00
CA SER A 70 -1.64 -0.30 11.86
C SER A 70 -2.84 -1.20 12.17
N PRO A 71 -4.10 -0.75 12.05
CA PRO A 71 -5.21 -1.69 12.02
C PRO A 71 -4.86 -2.76 10.99
N ASP A 72 -4.79 -4.00 11.46
CA ASP A 72 -4.24 -5.09 10.66
C ASP A 72 -5.21 -5.38 9.51
N LEU A 73 -4.93 -4.74 8.37
CA LEU A 73 -5.76 -4.77 7.17
C LEU A 73 -5.99 -6.20 6.71
N SER A 74 -4.95 -7.05 6.82
CA SER A 74 -5.03 -8.49 6.52
C SER A 74 -5.99 -9.20 7.48
N LYS A 75 -5.89 -8.94 8.80
CA LYS A 75 -6.87 -9.51 9.76
C LYS A 75 -8.30 -9.07 9.48
N GLU A 76 -8.52 -7.80 9.16
CA GLU A 76 -9.88 -7.33 8.88
C GLU A 76 -10.39 -7.86 7.53
N ALA A 77 -9.52 -7.99 6.53
CA ALA A 77 -9.83 -8.62 5.25
C ALA A 77 -10.25 -10.09 5.44
N ALA A 78 -9.51 -10.85 6.26
CA ALA A 78 -9.84 -12.24 6.58
C ALA A 78 -11.21 -12.38 7.26
N LYS A 79 -11.56 -11.49 8.19
CA LYS A 79 -12.89 -11.47 8.83
C LYS A 79 -14.00 -11.20 7.81
N LEU A 80 -13.82 -10.19 6.96
CA LEU A 80 -14.79 -9.84 5.92
C LEU A 80 -14.96 -10.98 4.91
N LEU A 81 -13.87 -11.67 4.58
CA LEU A 81 -13.89 -12.83 3.69
C LEU A 81 -14.67 -13.98 4.32
N GLY A 82 -14.47 -14.24 5.60
CA GLY A 82 -15.26 -15.21 6.36
C GLY A 82 -16.76 -14.89 6.35
N LEU A 83 -17.13 -13.62 6.53
CA LEU A 83 -18.52 -13.16 6.45
C LEU A 83 -19.11 -13.38 5.05
N LEU A 84 -18.40 -12.99 3.98
CA LEU A 84 -18.87 -13.17 2.61
C LEU A 84 -19.03 -14.65 2.25
N ARG A 85 -18.07 -15.50 2.62
CA ARG A 85 -18.17 -16.96 2.41
C ARG A 85 -19.35 -17.54 3.19
N GLY A 86 -19.57 -17.10 4.43
CA GLY A 86 -20.74 -17.48 5.22
C GLY A 86 -22.05 -17.11 4.52
N LEU A 87 -22.15 -15.88 4.01
CA LEU A 87 -23.31 -15.44 3.21
C LEU A 87 -23.46 -16.27 1.93
N LYS A 88 -22.37 -16.57 1.23
CA LYS A 88 -22.37 -17.39 0.00
C LYS A 88 -22.96 -18.77 0.25
N TYR A 89 -22.53 -19.44 1.31
CA TYR A 89 -23.07 -20.76 1.69
C TYR A 89 -24.55 -20.69 2.09
N ALA A 90 -25.02 -19.55 2.58
CA ALA A 90 -26.43 -19.29 2.86
C ALA A 90 -27.23 -18.76 1.66
N HIS A 91 -26.62 -18.66 0.47
CA HIS A 91 -27.20 -18.08 -0.75
C HIS A 91 -27.63 -16.60 -0.60
N TYR A 92 -26.85 -15.81 0.14
CA TYR A 92 -26.98 -14.36 0.30
C TYR A 92 -28.41 -13.90 0.70
N PRO A 93 -28.96 -14.37 1.82
CA PRO A 93 -30.29 -13.96 2.24
C PRO A 93 -30.32 -12.45 2.48
N LYS A 94 -31.32 -11.77 1.92
CA LYS A 94 -31.39 -10.31 1.86
C LYS A 94 -31.24 -9.65 3.23
N GLU A 95 -31.90 -10.21 4.25
CA GLU A 95 -31.86 -9.73 5.62
C GLU A 95 -30.44 -9.79 6.20
N ALA A 96 -29.68 -10.86 5.91
CA ALA A 96 -28.31 -11.00 6.40
C ALA A 96 -27.34 -10.07 5.65
N VAL A 97 -27.53 -9.90 4.34
CA VAL A 97 -26.73 -8.95 3.54
C VAL A 97 -26.96 -7.52 4.01
N ASP A 98 -28.22 -7.14 4.25
CA ASP A 98 -28.58 -5.83 4.79
C ASP A 98 -28.04 -5.63 6.22
N GLY A 99 -28.06 -6.69 7.04
CA GLY A 99 -27.49 -6.69 8.39
C GLY A 99 -25.99 -6.41 8.39
N ILE A 100 -25.22 -7.17 7.60
CA ILE A 100 -23.77 -6.97 7.44
C ILE A 100 -23.48 -5.58 6.91
N ARG A 101 -24.22 -5.11 5.90
CA ARG A 101 -24.03 -3.75 5.36
C ARG A 101 -24.16 -2.67 6.43
N LYS A 102 -25.21 -2.75 7.26
CA LYS A 102 -25.41 -1.81 8.37
C LYS A 102 -24.28 -1.87 9.40
N GLU A 103 -23.80 -3.07 9.73
CA GLU A 103 -22.66 -3.23 10.63
C GLU A 103 -21.39 -2.58 10.08
N LEU A 104 -21.11 -2.75 8.78
CA LEU A 104 -19.98 -2.09 8.14
C LEU A 104 -20.13 -0.57 8.13
N GLU A 105 -21.34 -0.04 7.88
CA GLU A 105 -21.62 1.40 7.95
C GLU A 105 -21.37 1.96 9.37
N ILE A 106 -21.75 1.22 10.43
CA ILE A 106 -21.43 1.61 11.82
C ILE A 106 -19.92 1.65 12.06
N LYS A 107 -19.16 0.67 11.55
CA LYS A 107 -17.70 0.66 11.67
C LYS A 107 -17.08 1.86 10.94
N VAL A 108 -17.58 2.21 9.76
CA VAL A 108 -17.15 3.40 9.01
C VAL A 108 -17.37 4.67 9.82
N GLU A 109 -18.57 4.87 10.39
CA GLU A 109 -18.87 6.05 11.24
C GLU A 109 -17.93 6.16 12.45
N ALA A 110 -17.54 5.04 13.03
CA ALA A 110 -16.56 5.03 14.12
C ALA A 110 -15.16 5.47 13.64
N LEU A 111 -14.72 5.01 12.47
CA LEU A 111 -13.39 5.26 11.91
C LEU A 111 -13.24 6.67 11.32
N ILE A 112 -14.32 7.26 10.79
CA ILE A 112 -14.32 8.63 10.25
C ILE A 112 -13.96 9.67 11.32
N LYS A 113 -14.13 9.39 12.61
CA LYS A 113 -13.71 10.28 13.70
C LYS A 113 -12.21 10.58 13.68
N LYS A 114 -11.41 9.68 13.09
CA LYS A 114 -9.96 9.82 12.93
C LYS A 114 -9.54 9.28 11.55
N PRO A 115 -9.84 10.02 10.47
CA PRO A 115 -9.72 9.48 9.12
C PRO A 115 -8.26 9.28 8.71
N GLU A 116 -7.35 10.15 9.17
CA GLU A 116 -5.91 10.07 8.88
C GLU A 116 -5.27 8.79 9.45
N GLU A 117 -5.72 8.34 10.62
CA GLU A 117 -5.23 7.09 11.26
C GLU A 117 -5.86 5.83 10.63
N ASN A 118 -6.97 5.96 9.89
CA ASN A 118 -7.83 4.84 9.49
C ASN A 118 -8.10 4.76 7.97
N LEU A 119 -7.34 5.50 7.16
CA LEU A 119 -7.63 5.68 5.74
C LEU A 119 -7.75 4.34 4.98
N GLU A 120 -6.85 3.40 5.26
CA GLU A 120 -6.84 2.07 4.62
C GLU A 120 -8.07 1.24 4.99
N LEU A 121 -8.43 1.19 6.28
CA LEU A 121 -9.64 0.50 6.73
C LEU A 121 -10.92 1.15 6.17
N LEU A 122 -10.97 2.48 6.14
CA LEU A 122 -12.09 3.21 5.55
C LEU A 122 -12.22 2.83 4.07
N GLY A 123 -11.12 2.85 3.32
CA GLY A 123 -11.07 2.42 1.93
C GLY A 123 -11.58 1.00 1.73
N LEU A 124 -11.13 0.05 2.58
CA LEU A 124 -11.58 -1.34 2.57
C LEU A 124 -13.09 -1.43 2.78
N TYR A 125 -13.62 -0.88 3.88
CA TYR A 125 -15.04 -0.98 4.19
C TYR A 125 -15.92 -0.30 3.15
N PHE A 126 -15.59 0.90 2.70
CA PHE A 126 -16.35 1.58 1.65
C PHE A 126 -16.39 0.77 0.36
N THR A 127 -15.26 0.17 -0.02
CA THR A 127 -15.19 -0.68 -1.22
C THR A 127 -16.07 -1.91 -1.08
N ILE A 128 -16.00 -2.61 0.06
CA ILE A 128 -16.84 -3.79 0.32
C ILE A 128 -18.33 -3.42 0.37
N ILE A 129 -18.70 -2.34 1.06
CA ILE A 129 -20.09 -1.83 1.09
C ILE A 129 -20.57 -1.56 -0.34
N ARG A 130 -19.76 -0.91 -1.19
CA ARG A 130 -20.11 -0.62 -2.59
C ARG A 130 -20.32 -1.90 -3.40
N LEU A 131 -19.45 -2.89 -3.26
CA LEU A 131 -19.56 -4.16 -3.97
C LEU A 131 -20.79 -4.96 -3.51
N ILE A 132 -21.07 -4.99 -2.21
CA ILE A 132 -22.30 -5.58 -1.66
C ILE A 132 -23.55 -4.89 -2.22
N LYS A 133 -23.58 -3.54 -2.25
CA LYS A 133 -24.72 -2.77 -2.80
C LYS A 133 -24.93 -3.04 -4.30
N ALA A 134 -23.86 -3.36 -5.03
CA ALA A 134 -23.91 -3.70 -6.44
C ALA A 134 -24.10 -5.21 -6.71
N GLU A 135 -24.33 -6.02 -5.66
CA GLU A 135 -24.44 -7.49 -5.73
C GLU A 135 -23.20 -8.17 -6.35
N LYS A 136 -22.04 -7.52 -6.29
CA LYS A 136 -20.76 -8.00 -6.81
C LYS A 136 -19.98 -8.77 -5.76
N PHE A 137 -20.57 -9.83 -5.22
CA PHE A 137 -20.00 -10.59 -4.11
C PHE A 137 -18.68 -11.30 -4.47
N GLU A 138 -18.57 -11.82 -5.69
CA GLU A 138 -17.34 -12.48 -6.17
C GLU A 138 -16.16 -11.52 -6.30
N ASP A 139 -16.41 -10.29 -6.75
CA ASP A 139 -15.38 -9.25 -6.83
C ASP A 139 -14.92 -8.83 -5.43
N ALA A 140 -15.83 -8.82 -4.46
CA ALA A 140 -15.51 -8.55 -3.06
C ALA A 140 -14.65 -9.67 -2.45
N GLU A 141 -14.96 -10.94 -2.72
CA GLU A 141 -14.12 -12.08 -2.31
C GLU A 141 -12.72 -11.99 -2.90
N LYS A 142 -12.57 -11.77 -4.21
CA LYS A 142 -11.26 -11.63 -4.88
C LYS A 142 -10.44 -10.46 -4.36
N LEU A 143 -11.08 -9.36 -3.98
CA LEU A 143 -10.38 -8.24 -3.36
C LEU A 143 -9.80 -8.66 -2.00
N LEU A 144 -10.61 -9.30 -1.16
CA LEU A 144 -10.22 -9.69 0.18
C LEU A 144 -9.17 -10.80 0.19
N GLU A 145 -9.26 -11.79 -0.71
CA GLU A 145 -8.24 -12.84 -0.86
C GLU A 145 -6.88 -12.24 -1.20
N ARG A 146 -6.82 -11.24 -2.09
CA ARG A 146 -5.55 -10.56 -2.41
C ARG A 146 -4.96 -9.81 -1.21
N LEU A 147 -5.80 -9.30 -0.32
CA LEU A 147 -5.38 -8.54 0.86
C LEU A 147 -5.05 -9.43 2.07
N GLU A 148 -5.58 -10.66 2.12
CA GLU A 148 -5.23 -11.65 3.15
C GLU A 148 -3.76 -12.10 3.03
N TYR A 149 -3.25 -12.19 1.79
CA TYR A 149 -1.88 -12.61 1.47
C TYR A 149 -0.90 -11.46 1.18
N ALA A 150 -1.32 -10.20 1.38
CA ALA A 150 -0.49 -9.00 1.20
C ALA A 150 0.22 -8.59 2.50
#